data_AF-A0A288DCK1-F1
#
_entry.id   AF-A0A288DCK1-F1
#
_cell.length_a   1.000
_cell.length_b   1.000
_cell.length_c   1.000
_cell.angle_alpha   90.00
_cell.angle_beta   90.00
_cell.angle_gamma   90.00
#
_symmetry.space_group_name_H-M   'P 1'
#
loop_
_entity.id
_entity.type
_entity.pdbx_description
1 polymer ?
#
loop_
_entity_poly.entity_id
_entity_poly.type
_entity_poly.pdbx_seq_one_letter_code
_entity_poly.pdbx_strand_id
1 'polypeptide(L)'
;MDKEMKQIFKNNVIKFLIGIVLLFFCYLYIQKYPAEKIAIFSGFDVMVQRVEILYNKFVNNNSEALKTKFDYEKAYEELLRIAEANGCNTPQLIQKLKDTLSALQNEPMKTLPDTLPGYIRKANELKTRVSQECKK
;
A
#
# COMPACT_ATOMS: atom_id res chain seq x y z
N MET A 1 -6.82 -45.32 23.48
CA MET A 1 -7.51 -44.10 23.00
C MET A 1 -8.96 -44.45 22.79
N ASP A 2 -9.83 -43.85 23.60
CA ASP A 2 -11.24 -44.22 23.72
C ASP A 2 -12.00 -44.06 22.39
N LYS A 3 -13.02 -44.91 22.14
CA LYS A 3 -13.75 -44.92 20.86
C LYS A 3 -14.39 -43.56 20.57
N GLU A 4 -14.85 -42.85 21.60
CA GLU A 4 -15.40 -41.49 21.48
C GLU A 4 -14.36 -40.46 21.04
N MET A 5 -13.16 -40.51 21.59
CA MET A 5 -12.07 -39.58 21.25
C MET A 5 -11.63 -39.72 19.79
N LYS A 6 -11.63 -40.96 19.26
CA LYS A 6 -11.38 -41.24 17.83
C LYS A 6 -12.48 -40.66 16.93
N GLN A 7 -13.73 -40.67 17.38
CA GLN A 7 -14.87 -40.17 16.61
C GLN A 7 -14.87 -38.64 16.53
N ILE A 8 -14.58 -37.97 17.65
CA ILE A 8 -14.44 -36.51 17.71
C ILE A 8 -13.27 -36.04 16.83
N PHE A 9 -12.13 -36.72 16.93
CA PHE A 9 -10.96 -36.41 16.11
C PHE A 9 -11.25 -36.56 14.60
N LYS A 10 -11.89 -37.67 14.19
CA LYS A 10 -12.30 -37.88 12.80
C LYS A 10 -13.23 -36.78 12.30
N ASN A 11 -14.25 -36.39 13.07
CA ASN A 11 -15.17 -35.32 12.67
C ASN A 11 -14.47 -33.97 12.54
N ASN A 12 -13.52 -33.66 13.43
CA ASN A 12 -12.76 -32.41 13.35
C ASN A 12 -11.81 -32.40 12.16
N VAL A 13 -11.16 -33.53 11.84
CA VAL A 13 -10.32 -33.66 10.63
C VAL A 13 -11.16 -33.52 9.36
N ILE A 14 -12.36 -34.11 9.32
CA ILE A 14 -13.26 -33.96 8.16
C ILE A 14 -13.69 -32.50 7.99
N LYS A 15 -14.09 -31.82 9.08
CA LYS A 15 -14.42 -30.39 9.04
C LYS A 15 -13.24 -29.54 8.59
N PHE A 16 -12.03 -29.88 9.03
CA PHE A 16 -10.80 -29.21 8.62
C PHE A 16 -10.51 -29.40 7.12
N LEU A 17 -10.67 -30.63 6.61
CA LEU A 17 -10.51 -30.93 5.18
C LEU A 17 -11.54 -30.20 4.32
N ILE A 18 -12.81 -30.14 4.75
CA ILE A 18 -13.85 -29.35 4.08
C ILE A 18 -13.45 -27.87 4.05
N GLY A 19 -12.92 -27.34 5.16
CA GLY A 19 -12.38 -25.98 5.23
C GLY A 19 -11.25 -25.73 4.23
N ILE A 20 -10.30 -26.66 4.11
CA ILE A 20 -9.20 -26.56 3.11
C ILE A 20 -9.75 -26.55 1.68
N VAL A 21 -10.72 -27.42 1.38
CA VAL A 21 -11.33 -27.49 0.05
C VAL A 21 -12.05 -26.18 -0.28
N LEU A 22 -12.81 -25.61 0.66
CA LEU A 22 -13.46 -24.31 0.48
C LEU A 22 -12.45 -23.19 0.27
N LEU A 23 -11.36 -23.15 1.05
CA LEU A 23 -10.28 -22.19 0.87
C LEU A 23 -9.61 -22.31 -0.51
N PHE A 24 -9.45 -23.54 -1.01
CA PHE A 24 -8.92 -23.78 -2.34
C PHE A 24 -9.86 -23.23 -3.43
N PHE A 25 -11.17 -23.43 -3.31
CA PHE A 25 -12.14 -22.83 -4.25
C PHE A 25 -12.16 -21.30 -4.17
N CYS A 26 -12.08 -20.72 -2.97
CA CYS A 26 -11.93 -19.27 -2.80
C CYS A 26 -10.64 -18.76 -3.48
N TYR A 27 -9.53 -19.49 -3.35
CA TYR A 27 -8.27 -19.14 -4.01
C TYR A 27 -8.39 -19.17 -5.54
N LEU A 28 -8.97 -20.22 -6.11
CA LEU A 28 -9.22 -20.31 -7.56
C LEU A 28 -10.15 -19.21 -8.06
N TYR A 29 -11.19 -18.87 -7.27
CA TYR A 29 -12.11 -17.79 -7.60
C TYR A 29 -11.38 -16.43 -7.63
N ILE A 30 -10.57 -16.11 -6.61
CA ILE A 30 -9.78 -14.87 -6.56
C ILE A 30 -8.79 -14.78 -7.74
N GLN A 31 -8.20 -15.90 -8.19
CA GLN A 31 -7.33 -15.88 -9.37
C GLN A 31 -8.08 -15.54 -10.67
N LYS A 32 -9.35 -15.92 -10.77
CA LYS A 32 -10.17 -15.71 -11.97
C LYS A 32 -10.77 -14.31 -12.06
N TYR A 33 -10.91 -13.60 -10.94
CA TYR A 33 -11.45 -12.24 -10.87
C TYR A 33 -10.40 -11.21 -10.41
N PRO A 34 -9.67 -10.58 -11.36
CA PRO A 34 -8.56 -9.68 -11.02
C PRO A 34 -8.99 -8.42 -10.25
N ALA A 35 -10.23 -7.95 -10.42
CA ALA A 35 -10.76 -6.81 -9.68
C ALA A 35 -10.93 -7.12 -8.18
N GLU A 36 -11.44 -8.31 -7.85
CA GLU A 36 -11.59 -8.75 -6.46
C GLU A 36 -10.24 -9.09 -5.83
N LYS A 37 -9.31 -9.63 -6.62
CA LYS A 37 -7.91 -9.79 -6.23
C LYS A 37 -7.34 -8.45 -5.78
N ILE A 38 -7.44 -7.41 -6.60
CA ILE A 38 -6.90 -6.08 -6.26
C ILE A 38 -7.59 -5.51 -5.02
N ALA A 39 -8.91 -5.67 -4.84
CA ALA A 39 -9.62 -5.20 -3.65
C ALA A 39 -9.18 -5.93 -2.35
N ILE A 40 -8.99 -7.24 -2.41
CA ILE A 40 -8.55 -8.05 -1.27
C ILE A 40 -7.08 -7.76 -0.93
N PHE A 41 -6.21 -7.66 -1.95
CA PHE A 41 -4.80 -7.29 -1.74
C PHE A 41 -4.65 -5.84 -1.27
N SER A 42 -5.45 -4.90 -1.78
CA SER A 42 -5.51 -3.52 -1.27
C SER A 42 -5.96 -3.47 0.19
N GLY A 43 -6.96 -4.27 0.58
CA GLY A 43 -7.36 -4.41 1.97
C GLY A 43 -6.23 -4.98 2.85
N PHE A 44 -5.46 -5.91 2.31
CA PHE A 44 -4.29 -6.49 2.99
C PHE A 44 -3.15 -5.48 3.13
N ASP A 45 -2.86 -4.68 2.10
CA ASP A 45 -1.86 -3.61 2.16
C ASP A 45 -2.20 -2.58 3.25
N VAL A 46 -3.47 -2.18 3.35
CA VAL A 46 -3.93 -1.30 4.44
C VAL A 46 -3.77 -1.95 5.81
N MET A 47 -3.96 -3.27 5.90
CA MET A 47 -3.80 -4.03 7.14
C MET A 47 -2.33 -4.16 7.54
N VAL A 48 -1.44 -4.43 6.58
CA VAL A 48 0.02 -4.47 6.75
C VAL A 48 0.54 -3.10 7.17
N GLN A 49 0.11 -2.03 6.50
CA GLN A 49 0.45 -0.65 6.89
C GLN A 49 0.03 -0.35 8.33
N ARG A 50 -1.17 -0.78 8.76
CA ARG A 50 -1.62 -0.62 10.16
C ARG A 50 -0.77 -1.42 11.16
N VAL A 51 -0.37 -2.64 10.79
CA VAL A 51 0.50 -3.49 11.61
C VAL A 51 1.90 -2.88 11.72
N GLU A 52 2.44 -2.35 10.63
CA GLU A 52 3.76 -1.72 10.57
C GLU A 52 3.80 -0.40 11.36
N ILE A 53 2.73 0.40 11.32
CA ILE A 53 2.56 1.59 12.17
C ILE A 53 2.47 1.20 13.65
N LEU A 54 1.71 0.15 13.99
CA LEU A 54 1.62 -0.36 15.36
C LEU A 54 2.95 -0.90 15.86
N TYR A 55 3.65 -1.67 15.03
CA TYR A 55 4.97 -2.20 15.35
C TYR A 55 5.99 -1.08 15.56
N ASN A 56 6.05 -0.08 14.68
CA ASN A 56 6.94 1.07 14.86
C ASN A 56 6.56 1.94 16.07
N LYS A 57 5.27 2.03 16.41
CA LYS A 57 4.80 2.67 17.64
C LYS A 57 5.23 1.90 18.90
N PHE A 58 5.31 0.58 18.84
CA PHE A 58 5.83 -0.27 19.91
C PHE A 58 7.36 -0.28 20.00
N VAL A 59 8.07 -0.13 18.87
CA VAL A 59 9.54 -0.18 18.76
C VAL A 59 10.20 1.20 18.89
N ASN A 60 9.41 2.26 19.11
CA ASN A 60 9.89 3.64 19.30
C ASN A 60 10.71 4.18 18.11
N ASN A 61 10.42 3.69 16.89
CA ASN A 61 10.97 4.24 15.66
C ASN A 61 9.95 5.19 15.03
N ASN A 62 10.34 6.46 14.89
CA ASN A 62 9.65 7.62 14.27
C ASN A 62 8.37 7.31 13.46
N SER A 63 7.30 6.92 14.15
CA SER A 63 5.98 6.63 13.55
C SER A 63 5.37 7.85 12.84
N GLU A 64 5.77 9.05 13.24
CA GLU A 64 5.38 10.31 12.63
C GLU A 64 6.03 10.55 11.26
N ALA A 65 7.30 10.17 11.10
CA ALA A 65 8.00 10.22 9.81
C ALA A 65 7.38 9.24 8.80
N LEU A 66 6.98 8.06 9.29
CA LEU A 66 6.30 7.05 8.46
C LEU A 66 4.91 7.51 8.03
N LYS A 67 4.12 8.07 8.96
CA LYS A 67 2.80 8.64 8.64
C LYS A 67 2.94 9.74 7.59
N THR A 68 3.90 10.64 7.78
CA THR A 68 4.18 11.74 6.86
C THR A 68 4.63 11.22 5.49
N LYS A 69 5.43 10.15 5.41
CA LYS A 69 5.77 9.48 4.14
C LYS A 69 4.51 9.09 3.36
N PHE A 70 3.58 8.35 3.98
CA PHE A 70 2.34 7.91 3.32
C PHE A 70 1.45 9.09 2.89
N ASP A 71 1.35 10.14 3.70
CA ASP A 71 0.59 11.34 3.35
C ASP A 71 1.16 12.02 2.09
N TYR A 72 2.49 12.07 1.95
CA TYR A 72 3.15 12.65 0.78
C TYR A 72 3.13 11.75 -0.45
N GLU A 73 3.20 10.42 -0.30
CA GLU A 73 2.96 9.48 -1.41
C GLU A 73 1.59 9.74 -2.05
N LYS A 74 0.54 9.84 -1.22
CA LYS A 74 -0.80 10.16 -1.69
C LYS A 74 -0.88 11.55 -2.36
N ALA A 75 -0.20 12.54 -1.81
CA ALA A 75 -0.16 13.89 -2.41
C ALA A 75 0.52 13.88 -3.80
N TYR A 76 1.58 13.09 -3.99
CA TYR A 76 2.25 12.94 -5.27
C TYR A 76 1.37 12.24 -6.32
N GLU A 77 0.64 11.19 -5.93
CA GLU A 77 -0.33 10.53 -6.80
C GLU A 77 -1.46 11.48 -7.22
N GLU A 78 -1.95 12.31 -6.31
CA GLU A 78 -2.97 13.31 -6.62
C GLU A 78 -2.45 14.37 -7.60
N LEU A 79 -1.22 14.85 -7.40
CA LEU A 79 -0.57 15.78 -8.34
C LEU A 79 -0.39 15.18 -9.74
N LEU A 80 -0.03 13.89 -9.82
CA LEU A 80 0.06 13.17 -11.10
C LEU A 80 -1.31 13.10 -11.78
N ARG A 81 -2.36 12.75 -11.04
CA ARG A 81 -3.73 12.71 -11.58
C ARG A 81 -4.20 14.07 -12.07
N ILE A 82 -3.91 15.15 -11.34
CA ILE A 82 -4.23 16.52 -11.74
C ILE A 82 -3.44 16.91 -13.00
N ALA A 83 -2.16 16.59 -13.07
CA ALA A 83 -1.32 16.87 -14.24
C ALA A 83 -1.79 16.11 -15.49
N GLU A 84 -2.19 14.84 -15.34
CA GLU A 84 -2.74 14.02 -16.43
C GLU A 84 -4.14 14.51 -16.85
N ALA A 85 -5.02 14.85 -15.90
CA ALA A 85 -6.37 15.34 -16.18
C ALA A 85 -6.40 16.73 -16.83
N ASN A 86 -5.49 17.63 -16.44
CA ASN A 86 -5.38 18.97 -17.00
C ASN A 86 -4.62 19.01 -18.34
N GLY A 87 -4.13 17.86 -18.83
CA GLY A 87 -3.43 17.77 -20.11
C GLY A 87 -2.08 18.50 -20.08
N CYS A 88 -1.33 18.36 -19.00
CA CYS A 88 -0.07 19.06 -18.84
C CYS A 88 0.95 18.56 -19.87
N ASN A 89 1.32 19.42 -20.82
CA ASN A 89 2.20 19.11 -21.95
C ASN A 89 3.70 19.07 -21.58
N THR A 90 4.06 18.94 -20.31
CA THR A 90 5.45 18.85 -19.84
C THR A 90 5.78 17.40 -19.41
N PRO A 91 6.15 16.49 -20.34
CA PRO A 91 6.50 15.10 -20.03
C PRO A 91 7.61 15.00 -18.97
N GLN A 92 8.52 15.96 -18.94
CA GLN A 92 9.62 16.03 -17.96
C GLN A 92 9.11 16.26 -16.53
N LEU A 93 8.03 17.02 -16.34
CA LEU A 93 7.44 17.30 -15.03
C LEU A 93 6.73 16.04 -14.48
N ILE A 94 5.98 15.36 -15.35
CA ILE A 94 5.29 14.11 -15.03
C ILE A 94 6.31 13.00 -14.70
N GLN A 95 7.37 12.88 -15.50
CA GLN A 95 8.42 11.89 -15.23
C GLN A 95 9.12 12.19 -13.90
N LYS A 96 9.46 13.45 -13.63
CA LYS A 96 10.09 13.84 -12.36
C LYS A 96 9.18 13.57 -11.15
N LEU A 97 7.87 13.73 -11.29
CA LEU A 97 6.88 13.34 -10.26
C LEU A 97 6.88 11.82 -10.03
N LYS A 98 6.86 11.01 -11.09
CA LYS A 98 6.92 9.53 -11.02
C LYS A 98 8.23 9.03 -10.39
N ASP A 99 9.35 9.62 -10.78
CA ASP A 99 10.67 9.25 -10.27
C ASP A 99 10.79 9.61 -8.78
N THR A 100 10.27 10.78 -8.38
CA THR A 100 10.30 11.23 -6.98
C THR A 100 9.37 10.39 -6.10
N LEU A 101 8.19 10.02 -6.60
CA LEU A 101 7.27 9.09 -5.91
C LEU A 101 7.91 7.70 -5.74
N SER A 102 8.52 7.17 -6.79
CA SER A 102 9.18 5.86 -6.75
C SER A 102 10.37 5.87 -5.77
N ALA A 103 11.12 6.96 -5.71
CA ALA A 103 12.21 7.13 -4.74
C ALA A 103 11.68 7.16 -3.30
N LEU A 104 10.59 7.90 -3.04
CA LEU A 104 9.96 7.97 -1.72
C LEU A 104 9.44 6.60 -1.26
N GLN A 105 8.78 5.84 -2.14
CA GLN A 105 8.26 4.51 -1.85
C GLN A 105 9.37 3.53 -1.46
N ASN A 106 10.49 3.54 -2.18
CA ASN A 106 11.63 2.65 -1.96
C ASN A 106 12.61 3.13 -0.86
N GLU A 107 12.38 4.32 -0.28
CA GLU A 107 13.24 4.87 0.77
C GLU A 107 13.19 4.00 2.05
N PRO A 108 14.35 3.53 2.56
CA PRO A 108 14.39 2.72 3.76
C PRO A 108 14.05 3.55 5.02
N MET A 109 13.33 2.94 5.95
CA MET A 109 12.87 3.59 7.20
C MET A 109 13.97 4.26 8.02
N LYS A 110 15.21 3.77 7.91
CA LYS A 110 16.37 4.30 8.65
C LYS A 110 16.82 5.68 8.15
N THR A 111 16.69 5.96 6.85
CA THR A 111 17.11 7.24 6.24
C THR A 111 15.94 8.21 6.06
N LEU A 112 14.72 7.69 6.18
CA LEU A 112 13.48 8.45 6.03
C LEU A 112 13.44 9.75 6.87
N PRO A 113 13.86 9.78 8.16
CA PRO A 113 13.81 11.02 8.95
C PRO A 113 14.65 12.15 8.35
N ASP A 114 15.77 11.82 7.71
CA ASP A 114 16.73 12.80 7.18
C ASP A 114 16.35 13.25 5.76
N THR A 115 15.76 12.37 4.96
CA THR A 115 15.44 12.63 3.55
C THR A 115 14.02 13.16 3.34
N LEU A 116 13.10 12.86 4.26
CA LEU A 116 11.69 13.27 4.18
C LEU A 116 11.50 14.80 4.05
N PRO A 117 12.21 15.68 4.77
CA PRO A 117 12.12 17.13 4.54
C PRO A 117 12.45 17.54 3.10
N GLY A 118 13.39 16.83 2.46
CA GLY A 118 13.77 17.04 1.07
C GLY A 118 12.64 16.68 0.08
N TYR A 119 11.94 15.58 0.33
CA TYR A 119 10.76 15.19 -0.45
C TYR A 119 9.60 16.17 -0.25
N ILE A 120 9.34 16.61 0.98
CA ILE A 120 8.32 17.62 1.28
C ILE A 120 8.58 18.91 0.50
N ARG A 121 9.83 19.40 0.50
CA ARG A 121 10.20 20.60 -0.25
C ARG A 121 9.98 20.41 -1.76
N LYS A 122 10.43 19.29 -2.32
CA LYS A 122 10.20 18.95 -3.75
C LYS A 122 8.72 18.84 -4.09
N ALA A 123 7.89 18.30 -3.19
CA ALA A 123 6.45 18.18 -3.40
C ALA A 123 5.80 19.56 -3.53
N ASN A 124 6.16 20.50 -2.65
CA ASN A 124 5.65 21.87 -2.69
C ASN A 124 6.12 22.64 -3.94
N GLU A 125 7.38 22.45 -4.34
CA GLU A 125 7.91 23.01 -5.60
C GLU A 125 7.15 22.45 -6.82
N LEU A 126 6.99 21.13 -6.90
CA LEU A 126 6.30 20.47 -8.02
C LEU A 126 4.81 20.82 -8.05
N LYS A 127 4.13 20.93 -6.90
CA LYS A 127 2.75 21.40 -6.80
C LYS A 127 2.58 22.80 -7.38
N THR A 128 3.51 23.70 -7.05
CA THR A 128 3.52 25.08 -7.59
C THR A 128 3.70 25.05 -9.10
N ARG A 129 4.66 24.26 -9.61
CA ARG A 129 4.89 24.12 -11.06
C ARG A 129 3.72 23.51 -11.80
N VAL A 130 3.09 22.46 -11.27
CA VAL A 130 1.86 21.88 -11.82
C VAL A 130 0.75 22.93 -11.88
N SER A 131 0.58 23.75 -10.83
CA SER A 131 -0.44 24.81 -10.84
C SER A 131 -0.15 25.98 -11.79
N GLN A 132 1.10 26.16 -12.23
CA GLN A 132 1.51 27.22 -13.14
C GLN A 132 1.54 26.74 -14.60
N GLU A 133 2.11 25.56 -14.84
CA GLU A 133 2.31 24.98 -16.17
C GLU A 133 1.07 24.21 -16.67
N CYS A 134 0.22 23.71 -15.77
CA CYS A 134 -0.96 22.90 -16.12
C CYS A 134 -2.29 23.65 -15.93
N LYS A 135 -2.27 25.00 -15.84
CA LYS A 135 -3.51 25.80 -15.87
C LYS A 135 -4.02 25.88 -17.30
N LYS A 136 -5.25 25.39 -17.52
CA LYS A 136 -6.09 25.82 -18.64
C LYS A 136 -6.54 27.26 -18.42
#